data_AF-A0A925VIK2-F1
#
_entry.id   AF-A0A925VIK2-F1
#
_cell.length_a   1.000
_cell.length_b   1.000
_cell.length_c   1.000
_cell.angle_alpha   90.00
_cell.angle_beta   90.00
_cell.angle_gamma   90.00
#
_symmetry.space_group_name_H-M   'P 1'
#
loop_
_entity.id
_entity.type
_entity.pdbx_description
1 polymer ?
#
loop_
_entity_poly.entity_id
_entity_poly.type
_entity_poly.pdbx_seq_one_letter_code
_entity_poly.pdbx_strand_id
1 'polypeptide(L)'
;THLWGRRRFDTRDDSRNNALVAAVTFGEGWHNNHHAFPRAAFHGMRWWQFDMSSYVIRALSKLGLVWNIWQPSREMQEKWAVKKEG
;
A
#
# COMPACT_ATOMS: atom_id res chain seq x y z
N THR A 1 -10.17 9.21 -2.73
CA THR A 1 -9.77 9.66 -4.09
C THR A 1 -10.34 8.68 -5.11
N HIS A 2 -11.57 8.92 -5.59
CA HIS A 2 -12.36 7.87 -6.27
C HIS A 2 -12.43 7.98 -7.80
N LEU A 3 -11.91 9.06 -8.41
CA LEU A 3 -12.09 9.33 -9.85
C LEU A 3 -10.93 8.83 -10.72
N TRP A 4 -9.67 8.93 -10.25
CA TRP A 4 -8.50 8.62 -11.07
C TRP A 4 -7.43 7.83 -10.32
N GLY A 5 -6.98 6.72 -10.93
CA GLY A 5 -5.94 5.84 -10.41
C GLY A 5 -6.12 4.38 -10.85
N ARG A 6 -5.20 3.52 -10.40
CA ARG A 6 -5.19 2.08 -10.70
C ARG A 6 -5.77 1.28 -9.54
N ARG A 7 -6.61 0.30 -9.85
CA ARG A 7 -7.08 -0.70 -8.89
C ARG A 7 -6.24 -1.95 -9.04
N ARG A 8 -5.42 -2.25 -8.03
CA ARG A 8 -4.54 -3.43 -8.02
C ARG A 8 -5.19 -4.60 -7.28
N PHE A 9 -5.93 -4.31 -6.22
CA PHE A 9 -6.56 -5.30 -5.36
C PHE A 9 -8.07 -5.20 -5.44
N ASP A 10 -8.70 -6.36 -5.41
CA ASP A 10 -10.15 -6.49 -5.40
C ASP A 10 -10.67 -6.15 -4.01
N THR A 11 -11.23 -4.95 -3.89
CA THR A 11 -11.80 -4.37 -2.67
C THR A 11 -13.29 -4.18 -2.89
N ARG A 12 -14.08 -3.89 -1.84
CA ARG A 12 -15.54 -3.69 -2.01
C ARG A 12 -15.93 -2.27 -2.41
N ASP A 13 -15.03 -1.31 -2.19
CA ASP A 13 -15.23 0.10 -2.50
C ASP A 13 -14.56 0.50 -3.81
N ASP A 14 -14.64 1.77 -4.21
CA ASP A 14 -13.99 2.33 -5.41
C ASP A 14 -12.61 2.95 -5.12
N SER A 15 -11.86 2.43 -4.14
CA SER A 15 -10.50 2.91 -3.86
C SER A 15 -9.57 2.67 -5.05
N ARG A 16 -8.68 3.63 -5.30
CA ARG A 16 -7.67 3.60 -6.38
C ARG A 16 -6.32 4.11 -5.89
N ASN A 17 -5.26 3.52 -6.42
CA ASN A 17 -3.89 3.99 -6.23
C ASN A 17 -3.59 5.15 -7.18
N ASN A 18 -3.08 6.25 -6.65
CA ASN A 18 -2.68 7.43 -7.40
C ASN A 18 -1.27 7.87 -6.96
N ALA A 19 -0.29 7.73 -7.86
CA ALA A 19 1.11 8.00 -7.57
C ALA A 19 1.41 9.49 -7.33
N LEU A 20 0.72 10.39 -8.04
CA LEU A 20 0.88 11.83 -7.86
C LEU A 20 0.35 12.24 -6.47
N VAL A 21 -0.83 11.75 -6.11
CA VAL A 21 -1.39 11.95 -4.76
C VAL A 21 -0.43 11.38 -3.73
N ALA A 22 0.05 10.15 -3.91
CA ALA A 22 0.98 9.52 -2.98
C ALA A 22 2.28 10.34 -2.79
N ALA A 23 2.79 10.98 -3.84
CA ALA A 23 3.96 11.84 -3.74
C ALA A 23 3.68 13.09 -2.87
N VAL A 24 2.57 13.78 -3.08
CA VAL A 24 2.24 15.03 -2.35
C VAL A 24 1.69 14.77 -0.94
N THR A 25 1.08 13.62 -0.71
CA THR A 25 0.52 13.20 0.59
C THR A 25 1.37 12.16 1.30
N PHE A 26 2.65 12.05 0.93
CA PHE A 26 3.62 11.19 1.62
C PHE A 26 3.26 9.69 1.71
N GLY A 27 2.43 9.17 0.80
CA GLY A 27 2.07 7.75 0.71
C GLY A 27 0.56 7.47 0.72
N GLU A 28 -0.27 8.40 1.21
CA GLU A 28 -1.73 8.19 1.33
C GLU A 28 -2.45 7.95 -0.01
N GLY A 29 -1.82 8.30 -1.13
CA GLY A 29 -2.33 8.01 -2.46
C GLY A 29 -2.34 6.53 -2.85
N TRP A 30 -1.70 5.63 -2.10
CA TRP A 30 -1.82 4.18 -2.28
C TRP A 30 -3.11 3.62 -1.64
N HIS A 31 -4.22 4.28 -1.92
CA HIS A 31 -5.48 4.09 -1.21
C HIS A 31 -6.09 2.70 -1.45
N ASN A 32 -5.97 2.15 -2.67
CA ASN A 32 -6.43 0.79 -2.94
C ASN A 32 -5.57 -0.27 -2.22
N ASN A 33 -4.27 -0.02 -2.06
CA ASN A 33 -3.44 -0.89 -1.22
C ASN A 33 -3.87 -0.85 0.24
N HIS A 34 -4.13 0.35 0.77
CA HIS A 34 -4.58 0.54 2.16
C HIS A 34 -5.89 -0.18 2.43
N HIS A 35 -6.88 -0.02 1.55
CA HIS A 35 -8.20 -0.65 1.68
C HIS A 35 -8.14 -2.18 1.54
N ALA A 36 -7.20 -2.72 0.76
CA ALA A 36 -6.99 -4.16 0.66
C ALA A 36 -6.32 -4.75 1.92
N PHE A 37 -5.38 -4.01 2.52
CA PHE A 37 -4.60 -4.47 3.67
C PHE A 37 -4.50 -3.39 4.75
N PRO A 38 -5.59 -3.08 5.46
CA PRO A 38 -5.61 -1.97 6.44
C PRO A 38 -4.69 -2.21 7.63
N ARG A 39 -4.34 -3.47 7.91
CA ARG A 39 -3.36 -3.85 8.95
C ARG A 39 -1.92 -3.61 8.52
N ALA A 40 -1.65 -3.45 7.22
CA ALA A 40 -0.29 -3.28 6.72
C ALA A 40 0.31 -2.01 7.32
N ALA A 41 1.52 -2.12 7.86
CA ALA A 41 2.24 -0.97 8.38
C ALA A 41 2.54 0.09 7.29
N PHE A 42 2.48 -0.32 6.01
CA PHE A 42 2.80 0.50 4.84
C PHE A 42 1.64 0.53 3.86
N HIS A 43 1.44 1.68 3.24
CA HIS A 43 0.53 1.88 2.13
C HIS A 43 1.16 1.38 0.81
N GLY A 44 2.47 1.51 0.66
CA GLY A 44 3.22 1.00 -0.48
C GLY A 44 3.41 -0.53 -0.45
N MET A 45 3.10 -1.20 -1.56
CA MET A 45 3.20 -2.66 -1.75
C MET A 45 4.24 -3.07 -2.80
N ARG A 46 4.94 -2.11 -3.41
CA ARG A 46 6.07 -2.33 -4.33
C ARG A 46 7.22 -1.41 -3.94
N TRP A 47 8.44 -1.81 -4.27
CA TRP A 47 9.65 -1.06 -3.91
C TRP A 47 9.69 0.37 -4.48
N TRP A 48 9.02 0.61 -5.62
CA TRP A 48 8.95 1.93 -6.27
C TRP A 48 7.80 2.81 -5.76
N GLN A 49 6.91 2.28 -4.90
CA GLN A 49 5.80 3.05 -4.35
C GLN A 49 6.31 3.89 -3.17
N PHE A 50 6.47 5.20 -3.41
CA PHE A 50 6.91 6.16 -2.40
C PHE A 50 5.94 6.20 -1.21
N ASP A 51 6.46 5.99 -0.01
CA ASP A 51 5.70 5.93 1.24
C ASP A 51 6.62 6.40 2.38
N MET A 52 6.36 7.61 2.88
CA MET A 52 7.21 8.23 3.91
C MET A 52 7.13 7.46 5.24
N SER A 53 5.92 7.02 5.61
CA SER A 53 5.69 6.25 6.84
C SER A 53 6.48 4.94 6.81
N SER A 54 6.56 4.28 5.65
CA SER A 54 7.41 3.09 5.44
C SER A 54 8.88 3.39 5.70
N TYR A 55 9.40 4.52 5.23
CA TYR A 55 10.79 4.90 5.49
C TYR A 55 11.07 5.14 6.98
N VAL A 56 10.19 5.88 7.66
CA VAL A 56 10.31 6.14 9.10
C VAL A 56 10.26 4.84 9.90
N ILE A 57 9.27 3.99 9.67
CA ILE A 57 9.11 2.72 10.39
C ILE A 57 10.31 1.79 10.12
N ARG A 58 10.82 1.72 8.89
CA ARG A 58 12.01 0.93 8.57
C ARG A 58 13.26 1.47 9.26
N ALA A 59 13.41 2.80 9.37
CA ALA A 59 14.51 3.41 10.10
C ALA A 59 14.43 3.07 11.59
N LEU A 60 13.26 3.26 12.20
CA LEU A 60 13.01 2.89 13.60
C LEU A 60 13.25 1.39 13.86
N SER A 61 12.88 0.53 12.92
CA SER A 61 13.08 -0.91 13.03
C SER A 61 14.56 -1.29 13.00
N LYS A 62 15.36 -0.63 12.13
CA LYS A 62 16.81 -0.80 12.08
C LYS A 62 17.49 -0.34 13.38
N LEU A 63 16.93 0.66 14.04
CA LEU A 63 17.39 1.14 15.35
C LEU A 63 16.90 0.26 16.52
N GLY A 64 16.10 -0.79 16.25
CA GLY A 64 15.53 -1.65 17.28
C GLY A 64 14.39 -1.03 18.08
N LEU A 65 13.88 0.13 17.65
CA LEU A 65 12.83 0.88 18.36
C LEU A 65 11.42 0.35 18.09
N VAL A 66 11.24 -0.33 16.95
CA VAL A 66 9.98 -1.00 16.60
C VAL A 66 10.26 -2.40 16.06
N TRP A 67 9.39 -3.33 16.43
CA TRP A 67 9.44 -4.74 16.02
C TRP A 67 8.04 -5.25 15.67
N ASN A 68 7.93 -6.49 15.18
CA ASN A 68 6.66 -7.12 14.77
C ASN A 68 5.87 -6.33 13.71
N ILE A 69 6.58 -5.70 12.75
CA ILE A 69 5.96 -4.95 11.65
C ILE A 69 5.22 -5.93 10.73
N TRP A 70 3.91 -5.84 10.70
CA TRP A 70 3.08 -6.69 9.85
C TRP A 70 2.94 -6.12 8.43
N GLN A 71 3.13 -6.98 7.43
CA GLN A 71 2.89 -6.69 6.02
C GLN A 71 2.32 -7.94 5.33
N PRO A 72 1.46 -7.78 4.31
CA PRO A 72 0.94 -8.91 3.56
C PRO A 72 2.04 -9.59 2.74
N SER A 73 2.08 -10.92 2.78
CA SER A 73 2.98 -11.72 1.95
C SER A 73 2.67 -11.52 0.45
N ARG A 74 3.62 -11.86 -0.43
CA ARG A 74 3.40 -11.77 -1.88
C ARG A 74 2.25 -12.66 -2.34
N GLU A 75 2.18 -13.88 -1.83
CA GLU A 75 1.09 -14.82 -2.09
C GLU A 75 -0.27 -14.25 -1.65
N MET A 76 -0.33 -13.62 -0.46
CA MET A 76 -1.53 -12.94 0.01
C MET A 76 -1.90 -11.78 -0.92
N GLN A 77 -0.94 -10.96 -1.34
CA GLN A 77 -1.19 -9.89 -2.30
C GLN A 77 -1.72 -10.41 -3.65
N GLU A 78 -1.21 -11.55 -4.14
CA GLU A 78 -1.65 -12.16 -5.39
C GLU A 78 -3.07 -12.71 -5.30
N LYS A 79 -3.44 -13.34 -4.18
CA LYS A 79 -4.80 -13.82 -3.93
C LYS A 79 -5.84 -12.70 -4.00
N TRP A 80 -5.47 -11.49 -3.56
CA TRP A 80 -6.34 -10.31 -3.56
C TRP A 80 -6.19 -9.46 -4.83
N ALA A 81 -5.30 -9.82 -5.76
CA ALA A 81 -5.09 -9.04 -6.95
C ALA A 81 -6.34 -9.08 -7.85
N VAL A 82 -6.68 -7.95 -8.46
CA VAL A 82 -7.70 -7.90 -9.51
C VAL A 82 -7.26 -8.85 -10.63
N LYS A 83 -8.11 -9.82 -10.95
CA LYS A 83 -7.88 -10.70 -12.09
C LYS A 83 -8.08 -9.89 -13.36
N LYS A 84 -7.12 -9.95 -14.29
CA LYS A 84 -7.36 -9.44 -15.64
C LYS A 84 -8.39 -10.36 -16.27
N GLU A 85 -9.55 -9.83 -16.64
CA GLU A 85 -10.41 -10.51 -17.61
C GLU A 85 -9.61 -10.62 -18.93
N GLY A 86 -9.61 -11.83 -19.50
CA GLY A 86 -8.90 -12.15 -20.74
C GLY A 86 -9.58 -11.56 -21.96
#